data_AF-A0A9X9ES99-F1
#
_entry.id   AF-A0A9X9ES99-F1
#
_cell.length_a   1.000
_cell.length_b   1.000
_cell.length_c   1.000
_cell.angle_alpha   90.00
_cell.angle_beta   90.00
_cell.angle_gamma   90.00
#
_symmetry.space_group_name_H-M   'P 1'
#
loop_
_entity.id
_entity.type
_entity.pdbx_description
1 polymer ?
#
loop_
_entity_poly.entity_id
_entity_poly.type
_entity_poly.pdbx_seq_one_letter_code
_entity_poly.pdbx_strand_id
1 'polypeptide(L)'
;MELWKMSQEVSELSDVIPYYFFSLVSSCLSLSAVLVIFSLGTWGVLGIIVFSFYVVIPYLLFAVPVQVLFNKHPKKFSLIYFCLYNFFSLLAVFIYSSLLNFNFSMDILTTKNYYAISLLAALFFWFWDSVFLQKKSSVS
;
A
#
# COMPACT_ATOMS: atom_id res chain seq x y z
N MET A 1 -17.73 30.67 -8.28
CA MET A 1 -16.28 30.48 -8.47
C MET A 1 -15.79 29.19 -7.81
N GLU A 2 -16.28 28.83 -6.62
CA GLU A 2 -15.88 27.59 -5.93
C GLU A 2 -16.40 26.29 -6.57
N LEU A 3 -17.62 26.26 -7.10
CA LEU A 3 -18.20 25.06 -7.72
C LEU A 3 -17.44 24.58 -8.96
N TRP A 4 -16.94 25.51 -9.78
CA TRP A 4 -16.13 25.18 -10.96
C TRP A 4 -14.76 24.63 -10.55
N LYS A 5 -14.16 25.17 -9.49
CA LYS A 5 -12.89 24.71 -8.95
C LYS A 5 -13.00 23.30 -8.35
N MET A 6 -14.07 23.03 -7.60
CA MET A 6 -14.40 21.70 -7.10
C MET A 6 -14.65 20.71 -8.24
N SER A 7 -15.38 21.11 -9.28
CA SER A 7 -15.61 20.27 -10.47
C SER A 7 -14.31 19.92 -11.18
N GLN A 8 -13.37 20.85 -11.25
CA GLN A 8 -12.08 20.66 -11.90
C GLN A 8 -11.17 19.73 -11.09
N GLU A 9 -11.10 19.91 -9.77
CA GLU A 9 -10.38 19.00 -8.87
C GLU A 9 -10.95 17.57 -8.90
N VAL A 10 -12.27 17.41 -8.97
CA VAL A 10 -12.93 16.09 -9.08
C VAL A 10 -12.64 15.45 -10.44
N SER A 11 -12.63 16.22 -11.53
CA SER A 11 -12.29 15.71 -12.86
C SER A 11 -10.84 15.25 -12.93
N GLU A 12 -9.91 16.04 -12.40
CA GLU A 12 -8.50 15.66 -12.33
C GLU A 12 -8.31 14.40 -11.49
N LEU A 13 -8.97 14.30 -10.33
CA LEU A 13 -8.94 13.11 -9.49
C LEU A 13 -9.45 11.87 -10.25
N SER A 14 -10.56 12.01 -10.99
CA SER A 14 -11.14 10.94 -11.81
C SER A 14 -10.15 10.36 -12.83
N ASP A 15 -9.33 11.20 -13.45
CA ASP A 15 -8.33 10.76 -14.42
C ASP A 15 -7.16 10.01 -13.77
N VAL A 16 -6.87 10.30 -12.48
CA VAL A 16 -5.80 9.63 -11.74
C VAL A 16 -6.26 8.36 -11.01
N ILE A 17 -7.54 8.25 -10.65
CA ILE A 17 -8.15 7.08 -9.97
C ILE A 17 -7.75 5.72 -10.57
N PRO A 18 -7.76 5.50 -11.90
CA PRO A 18 -7.34 4.20 -12.45
C PRO A 18 -5.89 3.86 -12.09
N TYR A 19 -4.98 4.84 -12.01
CA TYR A 19 -3.59 4.60 -11.63
C TYR A 19 -3.44 4.21 -10.16
N TYR A 20 -4.24 4.79 -9.27
CA TYR A 20 -4.30 4.37 -7.86
C TYR A 20 -4.80 2.93 -7.76
N PHE A 21 -5.84 2.59 -8.53
CA PHE A 21 -6.37 1.23 -8.56
C PHE A 21 -5.33 0.21 -9.07
N PHE A 22 -4.65 0.50 -10.18
CA PHE A 22 -3.59 -0.38 -10.69
C PHE A 22 -2.42 -0.52 -9.71
N SER A 23 -1.98 0.58 -9.10
CA SER A 23 -0.93 0.56 -8.07
C SER A 23 -1.33 -0.32 -6.87
N LEU A 24 -2.58 -0.19 -6.42
CA LEU A 24 -3.12 -0.97 -5.31
C LEU A 24 -3.19 -2.47 -5.64
N VAL A 25 -3.75 -2.82 -6.79
CA VAL A 25 -3.88 -4.22 -7.23
C VAL A 25 -2.50 -4.86 -7.38
N SER A 26 -1.55 -4.20 -8.05
CA SER A 26 -0.18 -4.71 -8.21
C SER A 26 0.54 -4.89 -6.88
N SER A 27 0.37 -3.96 -5.95
CA SER A 27 0.99 -4.04 -4.63
C SER A 27 0.40 -5.16 -3.77
N CYS A 28 -0.93 -5.29 -3.76
CA CYS A 28 -1.61 -6.35 -3.01
C CYS A 28 -1.26 -7.74 -3.55
N LEU A 29 -1.21 -7.90 -4.88
CA LEU A 29 -0.81 -9.16 -5.51
C LEU A 29 0.65 -9.52 -5.19
N SER A 30 1.56 -8.53 -5.25
CA SER A 30 2.98 -8.74 -4.95
C SER A 30 3.19 -9.18 -3.50
N LEU A 31 2.54 -8.50 -2.55
CA LEU A 31 2.65 -8.82 -1.13
C LEU A 31 2.01 -10.18 -0.81
N SER A 32 0.85 -10.48 -1.40
CA SER A 32 0.17 -11.76 -1.20
C SER A 32 0.97 -12.93 -1.75
N ALA A 33 1.63 -12.77 -2.89
CA ALA A 33 2.55 -13.78 -3.43
C ALA A 33 3.70 -14.08 -2.45
N VAL A 34 4.30 -13.03 -1.86
CA VAL A 34 5.36 -13.18 -0.85
C VAL A 34 4.85 -13.91 0.39
N LEU A 35 3.66 -13.57 0.90
CA LEU A 35 3.07 -14.23 2.07
C LEU A 35 2.80 -15.73 1.83
N VAL A 36 2.34 -16.10 0.63
CA VAL A 36 2.14 -17.51 0.26
C VAL A 36 3.46 -18.27 0.20
N ILE A 37 4.51 -17.66 -0.37
CA ILE A 37 5.86 -18.27 -0.42
C ILE A 37 6.40 -18.47 1.00
N PHE A 38 6.27 -17.45 1.86
CA PHE A 38 6.69 -17.54 3.28
C PHE A 38 5.90 -18.60 4.06
N SER A 39 4.63 -18.82 3.70
CA SER A 39 3.78 -19.86 4.31
C SER A 39 4.02 -21.26 3.73
N LEU A 40 5.15 -21.47 3.05
CA LEU A 40 5.58 -22.73 2.43
C LEU A 40 4.54 -23.31 1.44
N GLY A 41 3.79 -22.45 0.75
CA GLY A 41 2.97 -22.85 -0.40
C GLY A 41 1.74 -23.71 -0.07
N THR A 42 1.32 -23.80 1.19
CA THR A 42 0.18 -24.64 1.64
C THR A 42 -1.13 -24.39 0.86
N TRP A 43 -1.33 -23.20 0.30
CA TRP A 43 -2.56 -22.79 -0.38
C TRP A 43 -2.40 -22.42 -1.87
N GLY A 44 -1.17 -22.41 -2.39
CA GLY A 44 -0.87 -22.07 -3.79
C GLY A 44 -1.51 -20.76 -4.28
N VAL A 45 -2.04 -20.77 -5.51
CA VAL A 45 -2.69 -19.60 -6.14
C VAL A 45 -3.94 -19.15 -5.38
N LEU A 46 -4.68 -20.09 -4.77
CA LEU A 46 -5.87 -19.80 -3.97
C LEU A 46 -5.52 -18.94 -2.75
N GLY A 47 -4.38 -19.22 -2.11
CA GLY A 47 -3.83 -18.40 -1.03
C GLY A 47 -3.57 -16.95 -1.46
N ILE A 48 -3.06 -16.73 -2.67
CA ILE A 48 -2.77 -15.37 -3.18
C ILE A 48 -4.07 -14.56 -3.28
N ILE A 49 -5.14 -15.17 -3.78
CA ILE A 49 -6.45 -14.52 -3.91
C ILE A 49 -7.00 -14.17 -2.54
N VAL A 50 -7.03 -15.13 -1.61
CA VAL A 50 -7.57 -14.92 -0.26
C VAL A 50 -6.78 -13.85 0.49
N PHE A 51 -5.45 -13.95 0.52
CA PHE A 51 -4.62 -12.95 1.19
C PHE A 51 -4.75 -11.56 0.54
N SER A 52 -4.94 -11.47 -0.77
CA SER A 52 -5.16 -10.19 -1.44
C SER A 52 -6.38 -9.46 -0.87
N PHE A 53 -7.50 -10.16 -0.65
CA PHE A 53 -8.69 -9.55 -0.05
C PHE A 53 -8.44 -9.03 1.37
N TYR A 54 -7.70 -9.78 2.20
CA TYR A 54 -7.39 -9.34 3.55
C TYR A 54 -6.40 -8.18 3.60
N VAL A 55 -5.44 -8.15 2.67
CA VAL A 55 -4.42 -7.08 2.58
C VAL A 55 -5.01 -5.78 2.03
N VAL A 56 -6.06 -5.84 1.20
CA VAL A 56 -6.71 -4.66 0.62
C VAL A 56 -7.27 -3.71 1.68
N ILE A 57 -7.84 -4.21 2.78
CA ILE A 57 -8.46 -3.37 3.82
C ILE A 57 -7.44 -2.44 4.49
N PRO A 58 -6.34 -2.93 5.10
CA PRO A 58 -5.33 -2.05 5.67
C PRO A 58 -4.65 -1.18 4.60
N TYR A 59 -4.58 -1.65 3.35
CA TYR A 59 -4.05 -0.86 2.24
C TYR A 59 -4.92 0.38 1.95
N LEU A 60 -6.24 0.21 1.86
CA LEU A 60 -7.17 1.30 1.64
C LEU A 60 -7.13 2.32 2.79
N LEU A 61 -6.94 1.85 4.03
CA LEU A 61 -6.90 2.73 5.21
C LEU A 61 -5.60 3.54 5.32
N PHE A 62 -4.46 2.96 4.96
CA PHE A 62 -3.15 3.60 5.22
C PHE A 62 -2.41 4.01 3.95
N ALA A 63 -2.35 3.15 2.95
CA ALA A 63 -1.55 3.44 1.76
C ALA A 63 -2.25 4.43 0.83
N VAL A 64 -3.56 4.32 0.59
CA VAL A 64 -4.27 5.24 -0.32
C VAL A 64 -4.23 6.70 0.16
N PRO A 65 -4.48 7.02 1.45
CA PRO A 65 -4.32 8.40 1.93
C PRO A 65 -2.89 8.92 1.77
N VAL A 66 -1.89 8.07 2.03
CA VAL A 66 -0.47 8.40 1.88
C VAL A 66 -0.11 8.65 0.41
N GLN A 67 -0.62 7.84 -0.51
CA GLN A 67 -0.45 8.01 -1.95
C GLN A 67 -1.05 9.34 -2.42
N VAL A 68 -2.26 9.68 -1.98
CA VAL A 68 -2.92 10.95 -2.32
C VAL A 68 -2.14 12.15 -1.76
N LEU A 69 -1.59 12.04 -0.54
CA LEU A 69 -0.76 13.10 0.05
C LEU A 69 0.56 13.30 -0.71
N PHE A 70 1.22 12.22 -1.13
CA PHE A 70 2.50 12.31 -1.85
C PHE A 70 2.34 12.72 -3.30
N ASN A 71 1.21 12.40 -3.94
CA ASN A 71 0.95 12.84 -5.30
C ASN A 71 0.80 14.36 -5.43
N LYS A 72 0.55 15.09 -4.34
CA LYS A 72 0.58 16.57 -4.34
C LYS A 72 1.99 17.13 -4.61
N HIS A 73 3.03 16.39 -4.28
CA HIS A 73 4.42 16.77 -4.50
C HIS A 73 5.22 15.58 -5.05
N PRO A 74 5.02 15.21 -6.32
CA PRO A 74 5.56 13.96 -6.85
C PRO A 74 7.10 13.97 -6.82
N LYS A 75 7.69 13.01 -6.10
CA LYS A 75 9.15 12.81 -6.00
C LYS A 75 9.50 11.34 -6.19
N LYS A 76 9.72 10.94 -7.45
CA LYS A 76 10.03 9.55 -7.85
C LYS A 76 11.11 8.95 -6.97
N PHE A 77 10.82 7.78 -6.39
CA PHE A 77 11.76 7.01 -5.56
C PHE A 77 12.40 7.81 -4.42
N SER A 78 11.64 8.74 -3.83
CA SER A 78 12.09 9.45 -2.63
C SER A 78 12.23 8.50 -1.45
N LEU A 79 13.43 8.44 -0.86
CA LEU A 79 13.69 7.68 0.38
C LEU A 79 12.89 8.21 1.58
N ILE A 80 12.53 9.50 1.59
CA ILE A 80 11.68 10.08 2.62
C ILE A 80 10.28 9.46 2.56
N TYR A 81 9.75 9.26 1.34
CA TYR A 81 8.46 8.59 1.15
C TYR A 81 8.54 7.12 1.53
N PHE A 82 9.67 6.45 1.24
CA PHE A 82 9.90 5.09 1.71
C PHE A 82 9.86 4.97 3.24
N CYS A 83 10.51 5.88 3.99
CA CYS A 83 10.44 5.88 5.45
C CYS A 83 9.01 6.06 5.98
N LEU A 84 8.21 6.89 5.33
CA LEU A 84 6.81 7.09 5.71
C LEU A 84 5.95 5.86 5.38
N TYR A 85 6.10 5.28 4.20
CA TYR A 85 5.47 4.00 3.87
C TYR A 85 5.85 2.92 4.89
N ASN A 86 7.11 2.85 5.30
CA ASN A 86 7.54 1.90 6.33
C ASN A 86 6.83 2.10 7.67
N PHE A 87 6.66 3.35 8.12
CA PHE A 87 5.91 3.64 9.34
C PHE A 87 4.45 3.19 9.25
N PHE A 88 3.76 3.53 8.16
CA PHE A 88 2.37 3.13 7.96
C PHE A 88 2.20 1.61 7.75
N SER A 89 3.14 0.97 7.07
CA SER A 89 3.16 -0.48 6.87
C SER A 89 3.31 -1.24 8.19
N LEU A 90 4.11 -0.75 9.14
CA LEU A 90 4.19 -1.35 10.48
C LEU A 90 2.83 -1.36 11.19
N LEU A 91 2.09 -0.25 11.13
CA LEU A 91 0.75 -0.14 11.71
C LEU A 91 -0.24 -1.07 10.98
N ALA A 92 -0.21 -1.08 9.66
CA ALA A 92 -1.06 -1.93 8.82
C ALA A 92 -0.86 -3.43 9.13
N VAL A 93 0.40 -3.89 9.19
CA VAL A 93 0.72 -5.28 9.50
C VAL A 93 0.33 -5.63 10.95
N PHE A 94 0.49 -4.69 11.90
CA PHE A 94 0.08 -4.92 13.28
C PHE A 94 -1.45 -5.13 13.38
N ILE A 95 -2.23 -4.28 12.72
CA ILE A 95 -3.69 -4.41 12.66
C ILE A 95 -4.09 -5.72 11.98
N TYR A 96 -3.46 -6.05 10.85
CA TYR A 96 -3.70 -7.30 10.13
C TYR A 96 -3.42 -8.53 11.00
N SER A 97 -2.27 -8.59 11.67
CA SER A 97 -1.91 -9.70 12.54
C SER A 97 -2.81 -9.79 13.77
N SER A 98 -3.25 -8.66 14.32
CA SER A 98 -4.19 -8.64 15.46
C SER A 98 -5.58 -9.14 15.07
N LEU A 99 -6.06 -8.76 13.88
CA LEU A 99 -7.36 -9.21 13.34
C LEU A 99 -7.35 -10.71 13.05
N LEU A 100 -6.29 -11.22 12.40
CA LEU A 100 -6.20 -12.65 12.07
C LEU A 100 -6.15 -13.56 13.30
N ASN A 101 -5.43 -13.16 14.34
CA ASN A 101 -5.30 -13.96 15.54
C ASN A 101 -6.41 -13.69 16.57
N PHE A 102 -7.36 -12.79 16.27
CA PHE A 102 -8.36 -12.28 17.22
C PHE A 102 -7.77 -11.89 18.59
N ASN A 103 -6.51 -11.46 18.59
CA ASN A 103 -5.76 -11.19 19.80
C ASN A 103 -4.81 -10.01 19.56
N PHE A 104 -4.99 -8.95 20.35
CA PHE A 104 -4.12 -7.79 20.37
C PHE A 104 -2.97 -8.05 21.35
N SER A 105 -2.07 -8.98 21.01
CA SER A 105 -0.85 -9.18 21.79
C SER A 105 0.30 -8.35 21.23
N MET A 106 0.99 -7.64 22.12
CA MET A 106 2.22 -6.93 21.80
C MET A 106 3.39 -7.88 21.50
N ASP A 107 3.26 -9.18 21.79
CA ASP A 107 4.29 -10.18 21.49
C ASP A 107 4.61 -10.26 20.00
N ILE A 108 3.65 -9.93 19.13
CA ILE A 108 3.85 -9.87 17.67
C ILE A 108 4.99 -8.92 17.30
N LEU A 109 5.16 -7.82 18.06
CA LEU A 109 6.22 -6.83 17.85
C LEU A 109 7.61 -7.36 18.17
N THR A 110 7.73 -8.51 18.84
CA THR A 110 9.03 -9.14 19.13
C THR A 110 9.45 -10.13 18.02
N THR A 111 8.54 -10.42 17.07
CA THR A 111 8.77 -11.43 16.05
C THR A 111 9.52 -10.85 14.84
N LYS A 112 10.61 -11.50 14.41
CA LYS A 112 11.38 -11.08 13.22
C LYS A 112 10.52 -10.99 11.95
N ASN A 113 9.56 -11.90 11.80
CA ASN A 113 8.66 -11.95 10.65
C ASN A 113 7.79 -10.70 10.54
N TYR A 114 7.38 -10.10 11.66
CA TYR A 114 6.59 -8.87 11.67
C TYR A 114 7.33 -7.72 10.97
N TYR A 115 8.60 -7.50 11.32
CA TYR A 115 9.43 -6.46 10.69
C TYR A 115 9.75 -6.77 9.23
N ALA A 116 10.03 -8.04 8.91
CA ALA A 116 10.34 -8.44 7.54
C ALA A 116 9.13 -8.23 6.60
N ILE A 117 7.94 -8.63 7.01
CA ILE A 117 6.69 -8.46 6.24
C ILE A 117 6.37 -6.97 6.11
N SER A 118 6.52 -6.19 7.18
CA SER A 118 6.27 -4.74 7.16
C SER A 118 7.21 -4.01 6.19
N LEU A 119 8.49 -4.38 6.18
CA LEU A 119 9.48 -3.80 5.27
C LEU A 119 9.18 -4.17 3.81
N LEU A 120 8.82 -5.42 3.53
CA LEU A 120 8.44 -5.87 2.18
C LEU A 120 7.16 -5.18 1.70
N ALA A 121 6.17 -5.03 2.57
CA ALA A 121 4.97 -4.26 2.27
C ALA A 121 5.33 -2.82 1.89
N ALA A 122 6.12 -2.14 2.72
CA ALA A 122 6.56 -0.77 2.46
C ALA A 122 7.32 -0.64 1.13
N LEU A 123 8.20 -1.60 0.82
CA LEU A 123 8.95 -1.64 -0.42
C LEU A 123 8.02 -1.74 -1.63
N PHE A 124 7.07 -2.68 -1.63
CA PHE A 124 6.13 -2.82 -2.75
C PHE A 124 5.26 -1.57 -2.91
N PHE A 125 4.78 -1.00 -1.81
CA PHE A 125 3.87 0.16 -1.85
C PHE A 125 4.61 1.37 -2.44
N TRP A 126 5.81 1.63 -1.91
CA TRP A 126 6.67 2.70 -2.40
C TRP A 126 7.09 2.50 -3.86
N PHE A 127 7.41 1.27 -4.26
CA PHE A 127 7.81 0.93 -5.62
C PHE A 127 6.66 1.18 -6.61
N TRP A 128 5.50 0.58 -6.38
CA TRP A 128 4.35 0.70 -7.30
C TRP A 128 3.73 2.11 -7.29
N ASP A 129 3.76 2.82 -6.16
CA ASP A 129 3.42 4.24 -6.10
C ASP A 129 4.35 5.09 -6.98
N SER A 130 5.67 4.85 -6.89
CA SER A 130 6.65 5.54 -7.72
C SER A 130 6.52 5.23 -9.21
N VAL A 131 6.10 4.00 -9.56
CA VAL A 131 5.92 3.53 -10.94
C VAL A 131 4.66 4.13 -11.58
N PHE A 132 3.51 4.05 -10.91
CA PHE A 132 2.22 4.39 -11.51
C PHE A 132 1.76 5.83 -11.26
N LEU A 133 2.01 6.35 -10.06
CA LEU A 133 1.36 7.57 -9.57
C LEU A 133 2.27 8.79 -9.69
N GLN A 134 3.57 8.62 -9.44
CA GLN A 134 4.52 9.73 -9.46
C GLN A 134 4.94 10.11 -10.89
N LYS A 135 3.98 10.38 -11.79
CA LYS A 135 4.25 10.96 -13.10
C LYS A 135 4.78 12.39 -12.91
N LYS A 136 5.94 12.64 -13.50
CA LYS A 136 6.53 13.97 -13.57
C LYS A 136 5.52 14.84 -14.33
N SER A 137 5.05 15.94 -13.73
CA SER A 137 4.58 17.07 -14.51
C SER A 137 5.79 17.56 -15.31
N SER A 138 6.02 16.95 -16.48
CA SER A 138 6.93 17.49 -17.49
C SER A 138 6.24 18.69 -18.13
N VAL A 139 6.09 19.75 -17.36
CA VAL A 139 5.89 21.10 -17.86
C VAL A 139 6.90 21.96 -17.11
N SER A 140 8.12 21.96 -17.62
CA SER A 140 9.11 23.00 -17.37
C SER A 140 9.67 23.41 -18.72
#